data_AF-A0A0T5Z701-F1
#
_entry.id   AF-A0A0T5Z701-F1
#
_cell.length_a   1.000
_cell.length_b   1.000
_cell.length_c   1.000
_cell.angle_alpha   90.00
_cell.angle_beta   90.00
_cell.angle_gamma   90.00
#
_symmetry.space_group_name_H-M   'P 1'
#
loop_
_entity.id
_entity.type
_entity.pdbx_description
1 polymer ?
#
loop_
_entity_poly.entity_id
_entity_poly.type
_entity_poly.pdbx_seq_one_letter_code
_entity_poly.pdbx_strand_id
1 'polypeptide(L)'
;AILLAVVTALAGRIWCGFFCFQTVWTDIYAWIEDKLEGAPQKRRKLDKASWNVNKIRIKLTKHLLWLVIGFLTGISFVAWFVDAFQLWADLMSFTLGSTAIISIALFTVGTYVLAGFLREQTCFWLCPYARIQAVMIDNTTVVPTYDFHRGEPRGRVKKGVSEEERTTGDCVDCSQCIAVCPTGVDIRHGQQEGCIMCALCIDACDSVMKKLGRPTGLIRYESLDALNGKENRPLLKRPRVWVYSIIMTAALLGIGYGMSTLDALEIKVIHSRQPLFVLQSDGSIQNKYTLKILNKMTGDIPAKISISGIDGAILVDADLVTTARHGKVTPRTVFVRVPKKLLKQETTPIIFHVEGQLGEELLKAQRESIFIGPRY
;
A
#
# COMPACT_ATOMS: atom_id res chain seq x y z
N ALA A 1 1.78 1.84 8.83
CA ALA A 1 1.09 2.29 10.06
C ALA A 1 1.88 3.37 10.79
N ILE A 2 3.12 3.11 11.24
CA ILE A 2 3.93 4.10 11.99
C ILE A 2 4.16 5.38 11.15
N LEU A 3 4.37 5.25 9.84
CA LEU A 3 4.54 6.40 8.94
C LEU A 3 3.30 7.29 8.91
N LEU A 4 2.12 6.66 8.85
CA LEU A 4 0.85 7.36 8.91
C LEU A 4 0.71 8.12 10.24
N ALA A 5 1.13 7.52 11.36
CA ALA A 5 1.07 8.17 12.68
C ALA A 5 2.01 9.39 12.76
N VAL A 6 3.26 9.27 12.31
CA VAL A 6 4.23 10.37 12.26
C VAL A 6 3.69 11.50 11.39
N VAL A 7 3.30 11.20 10.15
CA VAL A 7 2.77 12.20 9.21
C VAL A 7 1.51 12.85 9.76
N THR A 8 0.62 12.08 10.40
CA THR A 8 -0.62 12.64 10.99
C THR A 8 -0.33 13.58 12.14
N ALA A 9 0.63 13.26 13.00
CA ALA A 9 1.03 14.14 14.10
C ALA A 9 1.69 15.44 13.62
N LEU A 10 2.35 15.42 12.46
CA LEU A 10 3.07 16.57 11.91
C LEU A 10 2.18 17.47 11.05
N ALA A 11 1.44 16.88 10.12
CA ALA A 11 0.73 17.57 9.04
C ALA A 11 -0.76 17.19 8.95
N GLY A 12 -1.32 16.61 10.02
CA GLY A 12 -2.72 16.19 10.06
C GLY A 12 -3.03 15.11 9.02
N ARG A 13 -4.26 15.11 8.50
CA ARG A 13 -4.80 14.07 7.62
C ARG A 13 -4.38 14.22 6.15
N ILE A 14 -3.14 14.63 5.88
CA ILE A 14 -2.62 14.82 4.50
C ILE A 14 -2.73 13.53 3.66
N TRP A 15 -2.57 12.36 4.28
CA TRP A 15 -2.80 11.08 3.61
C TRP A 15 -4.23 10.97 3.08
N CYS A 16 -5.23 11.21 3.92
CA CYS A 16 -6.64 11.13 3.53
C CYS A 16 -7.03 12.19 2.51
N GLY A 17 -6.45 13.39 2.59
CA GLY A 17 -6.73 14.48 1.65
C GLY A 17 -6.10 14.30 0.27
N PHE A 18 -4.92 13.68 0.16
CA PHE A 18 -4.12 13.74 -1.07
C PHE A 18 -3.60 12.40 -1.60
N PHE A 19 -3.35 11.42 -0.73
CA PHE A 19 -2.65 10.17 -1.11
C PHE A 19 -3.52 8.93 -0.98
N CYS A 20 -4.64 9.02 -0.27
CA CYS A 20 -5.58 7.93 -0.09
C CYS A 20 -6.17 7.54 -1.45
N PHE A 21 -6.01 6.27 -1.82
CA PHE A 21 -6.51 5.75 -3.09
C PHE A 21 -8.00 6.07 -3.30
N GLN A 22 -8.84 5.99 -2.25
CA GLN A 22 -10.26 6.29 -2.34
C GLN A 22 -10.51 7.75 -2.74
N THR A 23 -9.77 8.69 -2.15
CA THR A 23 -9.87 10.12 -2.47
C THR A 23 -9.39 10.37 -3.90
N VAL A 24 -8.20 9.84 -4.25
CA VAL A 24 -7.64 9.97 -5.61
C VAL A 24 -8.59 9.43 -6.68
N TRP A 25 -9.21 8.26 -6.45
CA TRP A 25 -10.18 7.71 -7.39
C TRP A 25 -11.44 8.56 -7.49
N THR A 26 -11.95 9.05 -6.35
CA THR A 26 -13.14 9.90 -6.33
C THR A 26 -12.89 11.22 -7.06
N ASP A 27 -11.72 11.83 -6.87
CA ASP A 27 -11.30 13.06 -7.55
C ASP A 27 -11.14 12.85 -9.06
N ILE A 28 -10.50 11.76 -9.49
CA ILE A 28 -10.39 11.41 -10.91
C ILE A 28 -11.78 11.19 -11.51
N TYR A 29 -12.68 10.52 -10.79
CA TYR A 29 -14.03 10.26 -11.29
C TYR A 29 -14.84 11.55 -11.39
N ALA A 30 -14.76 12.43 -10.40
CA ALA A 30 -15.38 13.76 -10.42
C ALA A 30 -14.80 14.63 -11.56
N TRP A 31 -13.49 14.55 -11.81
CA TRP A 31 -12.86 15.26 -12.92
C TRP A 31 -13.33 14.77 -14.29
N ILE A 32 -13.44 13.46 -14.49
CA ILE A 32 -14.00 12.86 -15.71
C ILE A 32 -15.45 13.33 -15.91
N GLU A 33 -16.22 13.36 -14.84
CA GLU A 33 -17.61 13.81 -14.86
C GLU A 33 -17.74 15.29 -15.21
N ASP A 34 -16.91 16.15 -14.63
CA ASP A 34 -16.90 17.57 -14.94
C ASP A 34 -16.49 17.81 -16.40
N LYS A 35 -15.59 16.98 -16.95
CA LYS A 35 -15.17 17.11 -18.35
C LYS A 35 -16.24 16.62 -19.34
N LEU A 36 -16.98 15.57 -19.01
CA LEU A 36 -17.98 14.96 -19.89
C LEU A 36 -19.39 15.53 -19.74
N GLU A 37 -19.85 15.73 -18.49
CA GLU A 37 -21.21 16.19 -18.16
C GLU A 37 -21.25 17.70 -17.86
N GLY A 38 -20.11 18.30 -17.53
CA GLY A 38 -19.99 19.71 -17.16
C GLY A 38 -20.31 19.99 -15.70
N ALA A 39 -20.29 21.28 -15.34
CA ALA A 39 -20.55 21.77 -14.00
C ALA A 39 -21.85 21.20 -13.37
N PRO A 40 -21.99 21.18 -12.03
CA PRO A 40 -23.08 20.49 -11.33
C PRO A 40 -24.50 20.80 -11.83
N GLN A 41 -24.76 22.04 -12.26
CA GLN A 41 -26.05 22.45 -12.83
C GLN A 41 -26.33 21.79 -14.19
N LYS A 42 -25.32 21.70 -15.07
CA LYS A 42 -25.44 21.05 -16.38
C LYS A 42 -25.66 19.55 -16.21
N ARG A 43 -24.93 18.93 -15.28
CA ARG A 43 -25.12 17.53 -14.90
C ARG A 43 -26.54 17.24 -14.40
N ARG A 44 -27.06 18.01 -13.43
CA ARG A 44 -28.43 17.84 -12.93
C ARG A 44 -29.47 18.00 -14.04
N LYS A 45 -29.24 18.91 -14.99
CA LYS A 45 -30.10 19.09 -16.17
C LYS A 45 -30.01 17.88 -17.12
N LEU A 46 -28.81 17.36 -17.37
CA LEU A 46 -28.59 16.17 -18.20
C LEU A 46 -29.26 14.92 -17.60
N ASP A 47 -29.20 14.77 -16.27
CA ASP A 47 -29.83 13.65 -15.57
C ASP A 47 -31.35 13.66 -15.71
N LYS A 48 -31.97 14.85 -15.59
CA LYS A 48 -33.42 15.06 -15.75
C LYS A 48 -33.92 15.02 -17.19
N ALA A 49 -33.04 15.22 -18.18
CA ALA A 49 -33.43 15.18 -19.58
C ALA A 49 -33.86 13.77 -20.02
N SER A 50 -34.72 13.68 -21.04
CA SER A 50 -35.11 12.40 -21.64
C SER A 50 -33.91 11.67 -22.24
N TRP A 51 -34.01 10.35 -22.40
CA TRP A 51 -32.97 9.53 -23.02
C TRP A 51 -32.84 9.89 -24.50
N ASN A 52 -31.76 10.60 -24.84
CA ASN A 52 -31.37 10.89 -26.22
C ASN A 52 -29.97 10.30 -26.51
N VAL A 53 -29.62 10.20 -27.80
CA VAL A 53 -28.34 9.61 -28.25
C VAL A 53 -27.13 10.31 -27.60
N ASN A 54 -27.19 11.64 -27.44
CA ASN A 54 -26.12 12.41 -26.81
C ASN A 54 -25.94 12.05 -25.32
N LYS A 55 -27.04 11.91 -24.56
CA LYS A 55 -27.04 11.52 -23.15
C LYS A 55 -26.48 10.11 -22.99
N ILE A 56 -26.90 9.17 -23.85
CA ILE A 56 -26.40 7.79 -23.83
C ILE A 56 -24.89 7.79 -24.10
N ARG A 57 -24.42 8.50 -25.14
CA ARG A 57 -22.98 8.58 -25.45
C ARG A 57 -22.17 9.14 -24.29
N ILE A 58 -22.61 10.24 -23.67
CA ILE A 58 -21.91 10.88 -22.54
C ILE A 58 -21.85 9.92 -21.34
N LYS A 59 -22.98 9.33 -20.95
CA LYS A 59 -23.05 8.42 -19.80
C LYS A 59 -22.27 7.13 -20.05
N LEU A 60 -22.38 6.54 -21.24
CA LEU A 60 -21.64 5.33 -21.61
C LEU A 60 -20.13 5.59 -21.58
N THR A 61 -19.68 6.71 -22.16
CA THR A 61 -18.26 7.09 -22.14
C THR A 61 -17.74 7.24 -20.71
N LYS A 62 -18.52 7.90 -19.83
CA LYS A 62 -18.17 8.03 -18.41
C LYS A 62 -18.02 6.66 -17.75
N HIS A 63 -19.05 5.81 -17.85
CA HIS A 63 -19.04 4.51 -17.18
C HIS A 63 -17.95 3.59 -17.74
N LEU A 64 -17.65 3.68 -19.04
CA LEU A 64 -16.53 2.97 -19.65
C LEU A 64 -15.19 3.42 -19.06
N LEU A 65 -14.95 4.73 -18.95
CA LEU A 65 -13.72 5.25 -18.34
C LEU A 65 -13.58 4.85 -16.87
N TRP A 66 -14.67 4.87 -16.11
CA TRP A 66 -14.68 4.39 -14.73
C TRP A 66 -14.36 2.90 -14.63
N LEU A 67 -14.93 2.07 -15.51
CA LEU A 67 -14.63 0.64 -15.53
C LEU A 67 -13.17 0.37 -15.93
N VAL A 68 -12.62 1.12 -16.89
CA VAL A 68 -11.20 1.01 -17.27
C VAL A 68 -10.29 1.34 -16.07
N ILE A 69 -10.57 2.42 -15.34
CA ILE A 69 -9.80 2.76 -14.14
C ILE A 69 -9.93 1.67 -13.08
N GLY A 70 -11.15 1.23 -12.78
CA GLY A 70 -11.38 0.12 -11.84
C GLY A 70 -10.64 -1.16 -12.24
N PHE A 71 -10.61 -1.48 -13.53
CA PHE A 71 -9.92 -2.65 -14.07
C PHE A 71 -8.41 -2.55 -13.91
N LEU A 72 -7.82 -1.39 -14.23
CA LEU A 72 -6.39 -1.13 -14.01
C LEU A 72 -6.03 -1.19 -12.52
N THR A 73 -6.90 -0.72 -11.63
CA THR A 73 -6.74 -0.86 -10.18
C THR A 73 -6.74 -2.33 -9.75
N GLY A 74 -7.66 -3.14 -10.29
CA GLY A 74 -7.70 -4.57 -10.04
C GLY A 74 -6.45 -5.31 -10.50
N ILE A 75 -5.95 -5.00 -11.71
CA ILE A 75 -4.68 -5.55 -12.23
C ILE A 75 -3.52 -5.15 -11.31
N SER A 76 -3.44 -3.87 -10.93
CA SER A 76 -2.37 -3.36 -10.08
C SER A 76 -2.34 -4.06 -8.72
N PHE A 77 -3.52 -4.33 -8.14
CA PHE A 77 -3.61 -5.10 -6.90
C PHE A 77 -3.11 -6.54 -7.07
N VAL A 78 -3.52 -7.24 -8.13
CA VAL A 78 -3.07 -8.62 -8.37
C VAL A 78 -1.57 -8.66 -8.68
N ALA A 79 -1.04 -7.70 -9.44
CA ALA A 79 0.38 -7.56 -9.75
C ALA A 79 1.28 -7.38 -8.51
N TRP A 80 0.71 -7.04 -7.35
CA TRP A 80 1.44 -7.03 -6.08
C TRP A 80 1.78 -8.44 -5.57
N PHE A 81 0.98 -9.45 -5.93
CA PHE A 81 1.09 -10.82 -5.42
C PHE A 81 1.68 -11.81 -6.43
N VAL A 82 1.67 -11.46 -7.72
CA VAL A 82 2.18 -12.30 -8.80
C VAL A 82 3.14 -11.52 -9.67
N ASP A 83 3.94 -12.23 -10.48
CA ASP A 83 4.82 -11.59 -11.45
C ASP A 83 4.00 -10.73 -12.43
N ALA A 84 4.35 -9.44 -12.50
CA ALA A 84 3.60 -8.47 -13.29
C ALA A 84 3.65 -8.77 -14.80
N PHE A 85 4.80 -9.21 -15.32
CA PHE A 85 4.95 -9.50 -16.74
C PHE A 85 4.17 -10.76 -17.13
N GLN A 86 4.23 -11.79 -16.29
CA GLN A 86 3.44 -13.00 -16.48
C GLN A 86 1.94 -12.70 -16.41
N LEU A 87 1.50 -11.86 -15.48
CA LEU A 87 0.09 -11.47 -15.37
C LEU A 87 -0.42 -10.79 -16.64
N TRP A 88 0.35 -9.88 -17.23
CA TRP A 88 -0.02 -9.24 -18.51
C TRP A 88 -0.05 -10.24 -19.67
N ALA A 89 0.93 -11.15 -19.73
CA ALA A 89 0.96 -12.21 -20.73
C ALA A 89 -0.29 -13.11 -20.62
N ASP A 90 -0.58 -13.60 -19.41
CA ASP A 90 -1.73 -14.46 -19.12
C ASP A 90 -3.06 -13.74 -19.43
N LEU A 91 -3.11 -12.42 -19.25
CA LEU A 91 -4.29 -11.60 -19.54
C LEU A 91 -4.56 -11.49 -21.03
N MET A 92 -3.51 -11.32 -21.83
CA MET A 92 -3.62 -11.28 -23.29
C MET A 92 -3.91 -12.65 -23.89
N SER A 93 -3.41 -13.75 -23.28
CA SER A 93 -3.69 -15.12 -23.71
C SER A 93 -4.97 -15.72 -23.14
N PHE A 94 -5.70 -14.98 -22.30
CA PHE A 94 -6.91 -15.46 -21.61
C PHE A 94 -6.69 -16.73 -20.75
N THR A 95 -5.49 -16.89 -20.19
CA THR A 95 -5.09 -18.05 -19.36
C THR A 95 -5.03 -17.74 -17.87
N LEU A 96 -5.61 -16.62 -17.42
CA LEU A 96 -5.60 -16.24 -16.00
C LEU A 96 -6.23 -17.32 -15.11
N GLY A 97 -5.57 -17.57 -13.97
CA GLY A 97 -6.17 -18.35 -12.90
C GLY A 97 -7.44 -17.70 -12.35
N SER A 98 -8.40 -18.53 -11.91
CA SER A 98 -9.69 -18.09 -11.39
C SER A 98 -9.56 -17.10 -10.22
N THR A 99 -8.56 -17.28 -9.35
CA THR A 99 -8.27 -16.39 -8.23
C THR A 99 -7.90 -14.97 -8.68
N ALA A 100 -7.09 -14.84 -9.73
CA ALA A 100 -6.71 -13.56 -10.30
C ALA A 100 -7.93 -12.86 -10.93
N ILE A 101 -8.76 -13.60 -11.68
CA ILE A 101 -9.99 -13.07 -12.29
C ILE A 101 -10.96 -12.55 -11.23
N ILE A 102 -11.23 -13.36 -10.20
CA ILE A 102 -12.14 -12.97 -9.12
C ILE A 102 -11.61 -11.74 -8.39
N SER A 103 -10.31 -11.67 -8.13
CA SER A 103 -9.68 -10.52 -7.47
C SER A 103 -9.78 -9.27 -8.33
N ILE A 104 -9.42 -9.33 -9.62
CA ILE A 104 -9.54 -8.20 -10.55
C ILE A 104 -11.00 -7.73 -10.61
N ALA A 105 -11.95 -8.64 -10.77
CA ALA A 105 -13.38 -8.30 -10.82
C ALA A 105 -13.85 -7.64 -9.52
N LEU A 106 -13.48 -8.18 -8.36
CA LEU A 106 -13.84 -7.64 -7.06
C LEU A 106 -13.32 -6.21 -6.87
N PHE A 107 -12.03 -5.97 -7.17
CA PHE A 107 -11.44 -4.64 -7.06
C PHE A 107 -11.97 -3.66 -8.12
N THR A 108 -12.30 -4.15 -9.31
CA THR A 108 -12.93 -3.34 -10.37
C THR A 108 -14.31 -2.86 -9.93
N VAL A 109 -15.16 -3.79 -9.50
CA VAL A 109 -16.51 -3.49 -9.00
C VAL A 109 -16.44 -2.64 -7.75
N GLY A 110 -15.56 -2.97 -6.81
CA GLY A 110 -15.32 -2.20 -5.59
C GLY A 110 -14.95 -0.77 -5.91
N THR A 111 -13.94 -0.53 -6.75
CA THR A 111 -13.52 0.83 -7.13
C THR A 111 -14.64 1.58 -7.85
N TYR A 112 -15.34 0.92 -8.79
CA TYR A 112 -16.45 1.50 -9.53
C TYR A 112 -17.60 1.95 -8.63
N VAL A 113 -18.00 1.10 -7.67
CA VAL A 113 -19.10 1.39 -6.73
C VAL A 113 -18.67 2.41 -5.69
N LEU A 114 -17.52 2.19 -5.04
CA LEU A 114 -17.04 3.00 -3.93
C LEU A 114 -16.64 4.41 -4.38
N ALA A 115 -15.89 4.56 -5.47
CA ALA A 115 -15.46 5.88 -5.94
C ALA A 115 -16.53 6.58 -6.81
N GLY A 116 -17.35 5.84 -7.55
CA GLY A 116 -18.37 6.43 -8.42
C GLY A 116 -19.62 6.89 -7.70
N PHE A 117 -20.14 6.07 -6.79
CA PHE A 117 -21.46 6.28 -6.18
C PHE A 117 -21.37 6.69 -4.71
N LEU A 118 -20.60 5.97 -3.89
CA LEU A 118 -20.50 6.25 -2.46
C LEU A 118 -19.57 7.43 -2.17
N ARG A 119 -18.49 7.59 -2.96
CA ARG A 119 -17.53 8.70 -2.88
C ARG A 119 -16.98 8.88 -1.47
N GLU A 120 -17.11 10.08 -0.91
CA GLU A 120 -16.65 10.42 0.43
C GLU A 120 -17.45 9.73 1.55
N GLN A 121 -18.63 9.17 1.26
CA GLN A 121 -19.36 8.35 2.25
C GLN A 121 -18.56 7.10 2.63
N THR A 122 -17.77 6.55 1.71
CA THR A 122 -16.83 5.46 2.01
C THR A 122 -15.84 5.88 3.11
N CYS A 123 -15.36 7.12 3.08
CA CYS A 123 -14.42 7.65 4.07
C CYS A 123 -15.07 7.81 5.45
N PHE A 124 -16.36 8.14 5.53
CA PHE A 124 -17.07 8.29 6.80
C PHE A 124 -17.46 6.95 7.45
N TRP A 125 -17.98 6.03 6.63
CA TRP A 125 -18.66 4.83 7.13
C TRP A 125 -17.80 3.57 7.07
N LEU A 126 -16.95 3.45 6.05
CA LEU A 126 -16.20 2.23 5.79
C LEU A 126 -14.74 2.35 6.22
N CYS A 127 -14.15 3.55 6.14
CA CYS A 127 -12.74 3.76 6.42
C CYS A 127 -12.46 3.84 7.93
N PRO A 128 -11.74 2.88 8.53
CA PRO A 128 -11.36 2.96 9.94
C PRO A 128 -10.33 4.07 10.21
N TYR A 129 -9.52 4.43 9.20
CA TYR A 129 -8.46 5.41 9.37
C TYR A 129 -8.97 6.82 9.63
N ALA A 130 -10.14 7.19 9.09
CA ALA A 130 -10.73 8.50 9.32
C ALA A 130 -10.92 8.75 10.82
N ARG A 131 -11.44 7.77 11.56
CA ARG A 131 -11.63 7.86 13.02
C ARG A 131 -10.32 7.80 13.79
N ILE A 132 -9.43 6.88 13.43
CA ILE A 132 -8.14 6.73 14.14
C ILE A 132 -7.31 8.02 14.03
N GLN A 133 -7.28 8.65 12.85
CA GLN A 133 -6.56 9.90 12.64
C GLN A 133 -7.15 11.09 13.40
N ALA A 134 -8.42 11.06 13.81
CA ALA A 134 -9.00 12.10 14.66
C ALA A 134 -8.29 12.19 16.01
N VAL A 135 -8.01 11.02 16.60
CA VAL A 135 -7.41 10.87 17.94
C VAL A 135 -5.89 11.11 17.90
N MET A 136 -5.28 11.05 16.72
CA MET A 136 -3.84 11.28 16.54
C MET A 136 -3.46 12.77 16.47
N ILE A 137 -4.44 13.67 16.33
CA ILE A 137 -4.23 15.11 16.24
C ILE A 137 -4.16 15.71 17.66
N ASP A 138 -3.35 16.76 17.81
CA ASP A 138 -3.24 17.54 19.05
C ASP A 138 -3.39 19.05 18.78
N ASN A 139 -3.46 19.86 19.84
CA ASN A 139 -3.65 21.32 19.74
C ASN A 139 -2.51 22.04 18.99
N THR A 140 -1.37 21.37 18.81
CA THR A 140 -0.20 21.93 18.12
C THR A 140 -0.13 21.47 16.66
N THR A 141 -0.95 20.50 16.25
CA THR A 141 -0.97 19.96 14.89
C THR A 141 -1.50 21.01 13.94
N VAL A 142 -0.81 21.21 12.82
CA VAL A 142 -1.20 22.19 11.81
C VAL A 142 -2.31 21.60 10.94
N VAL A 143 -3.50 22.18 11.02
CA VAL A 143 -4.69 21.72 10.29
C VAL A 143 -5.44 22.92 9.70
N PRO A 144 -6.25 22.75 8.65
CA PRO A 144 -7.14 23.82 8.18
C PRO A 144 -8.06 24.24 9.33
N THR A 145 -7.94 25.49 9.76
CA THR A 145 -8.69 26.02 10.91
C THR A 145 -9.28 27.37 10.57
N TYR A 146 -10.53 27.59 10.99
CA TYR A 146 -11.20 28.89 10.92
C TYR A 146 -10.76 29.77 12.08
N ASP A 147 -10.35 31.00 11.77
CA ASP A 147 -9.98 31.99 12.77
C ASP A 147 -11.21 32.59 13.44
N PHE A 148 -11.57 32.04 14.60
CA PHE A 148 -12.76 32.45 15.35
C PHE A 148 -12.67 33.90 15.84
N HIS A 149 -11.49 34.32 16.32
CA HIS A 149 -11.28 35.67 16.87
C HIS A 149 -11.38 36.76 15.79
N ARG A 150 -10.97 36.44 14.56
CA ARG A 150 -11.06 37.34 13.42
C ARG A 150 -12.43 37.28 12.73
N GLY A 151 -13.03 36.10 12.69
CA GLY A 151 -14.24 35.83 11.92
C GLY A 151 -15.54 36.22 12.62
N GLU A 152 -15.60 36.13 13.95
CA GLU A 152 -16.82 36.32 14.73
C GLU A 152 -16.91 37.70 15.42
N PRO A 153 -18.11 38.29 15.57
CA PRO A 153 -19.41 37.77 15.14
C PRO A 153 -19.57 37.88 13.62
N ARG A 154 -19.90 36.75 12.97
CA ARG A 154 -20.12 36.70 11.53
C ARG A 154 -21.38 37.46 11.13
N GLY A 155 -21.35 38.10 9.96
CA GLY A 155 -22.52 38.83 9.47
C GLY A 155 -22.41 39.20 8.00
N ARG A 156 -23.58 39.33 7.35
CA ARG A 156 -23.65 39.65 5.92
C ARG A 156 -23.14 41.07 5.65
N VAL A 157 -22.44 41.23 4.54
CA VAL A 157 -22.00 42.55 4.06
C VAL A 157 -23.22 43.42 3.75
N LYS A 158 -23.35 44.55 4.44
CA LYS A 158 -24.37 45.56 4.17
C LYS A 158 -23.83 46.55 3.14
N LYS A 159 -24.63 46.84 2.10
CA LYS A 159 -24.27 47.84 1.09
C LYS A 159 -24.33 49.24 1.70
N GLY A 160 -23.29 50.06 1.47
CA GLY A 160 -23.24 51.46 1.90
C GLY A 160 -22.68 51.72 3.30
N VAL A 161 -22.22 50.68 4.01
CA VAL A 161 -21.50 50.81 5.28
C VAL A 161 -20.00 50.76 4.98
N SER A 162 -19.23 51.72 5.50
CA SER A 162 -17.78 51.72 5.35
C SER A 162 -17.16 50.56 6.14
N GLU A 163 -15.96 50.11 5.76
CA GLU A 163 -15.31 48.99 6.45
C GLU A 163 -14.95 49.32 7.91
N GLU A 164 -14.81 50.61 8.22
CA GLU A 164 -14.52 51.18 9.54
C GLU A 164 -15.75 51.19 10.46
N GLU A 165 -16.96 51.25 9.90
CA GLU A 165 -18.23 51.28 10.64
C GLU A 165 -18.80 49.88 10.93
N ARG A 166 -18.08 48.81 10.55
CA ARG A 166 -18.62 47.45 10.72
C ARG A 166 -18.58 47.01 12.18
N THR A 167 -19.64 46.30 12.58
CA THR A 167 -19.75 45.62 13.87
C THR A 167 -19.54 44.12 13.79
N THR A 168 -19.20 43.60 12.61
CA THR A 168 -19.04 42.18 12.31
C THR A 168 -17.60 41.83 12.00
N GLY A 169 -17.19 40.60 12.33
CA GLY A 169 -15.89 40.05 11.96
C GLY A 169 -15.71 39.90 10.45
N ASP A 170 -14.60 39.28 10.06
CA ASP A 170 -14.23 39.11 8.65
C ASP A 170 -15.11 38.08 7.93
N CYS A 171 -15.75 37.18 8.66
CA CYS A 171 -16.65 36.17 8.09
C CYS A 171 -17.98 36.78 7.67
N VAL A 172 -18.28 36.67 6.37
CA VAL A 172 -19.48 37.26 5.76
C VAL A 172 -20.69 36.31 5.67
N ASP A 173 -20.61 35.15 6.32
CA ASP A 173 -21.66 34.12 6.33
C ASP A 173 -22.15 33.70 4.93
N CYS A 174 -21.22 33.56 3.96
CA CYS A 174 -21.54 33.19 2.58
C CYS A 174 -21.70 31.67 2.34
N SER A 175 -21.34 30.85 3.33
CA SER A 175 -21.36 29.38 3.28
C SER A 175 -20.58 28.74 2.11
N GLN A 176 -19.69 29.47 1.43
CA GLN A 176 -18.89 28.93 0.33
C GLN A 176 -17.92 27.85 0.80
N CYS A 177 -17.33 27.99 2.00
CA CYS A 177 -16.47 26.99 2.61
C CYS A 177 -17.19 25.64 2.85
N ILE A 178 -18.51 25.64 3.04
CA ILE A 178 -19.33 24.44 3.20
C ILE A 178 -19.69 23.87 1.83
N ALA A 179 -20.06 24.73 0.87
CA ALA A 179 -20.48 24.33 -0.45
C ALA A 179 -19.38 23.63 -1.26
N VAL A 180 -18.12 24.00 -1.04
CA VAL A 180 -16.95 23.38 -1.67
C VAL A 180 -16.41 22.17 -0.91
N CYS A 181 -16.89 21.93 0.31
CA CYS A 181 -16.42 20.83 1.14
C CYS A 181 -17.01 19.51 0.61
N PRO A 182 -16.18 18.54 0.16
CA PRO A 182 -16.68 17.27 -0.39
C PRO A 182 -17.53 16.50 0.63
N THR A 183 -17.22 16.67 1.91
CA THR A 183 -17.88 16.01 3.02
C THR A 183 -18.97 16.85 3.69
N GLY A 184 -19.19 18.09 3.23
CA GLY A 184 -20.20 19.01 3.78
C GLY A 184 -19.90 19.54 5.18
N VAL A 185 -18.66 19.43 5.66
CA VAL A 185 -18.24 19.94 6.98
C VAL A 185 -18.30 21.47 7.03
N ASP A 186 -18.90 21.98 8.11
CA ASP A 186 -18.82 23.40 8.46
C ASP A 186 -17.61 23.68 9.36
N ILE A 187 -16.53 24.11 8.72
CA ILE A 187 -15.26 24.43 9.37
C ILE A 187 -15.35 25.56 10.41
N ARG A 188 -16.43 26.35 10.40
CA ARG A 188 -16.65 27.43 11.37
C ARG A 188 -16.98 26.90 12.77
N HIS A 189 -17.44 25.64 12.86
CA HIS A 189 -17.66 24.94 14.13
C HIS A 189 -16.41 24.20 14.62
N GLY A 190 -15.25 24.44 14.01
CA GLY A 190 -14.00 23.78 14.37
C GLY A 190 -13.81 22.44 13.66
N GLN A 191 -12.93 21.61 14.23
CA GLN A 191 -12.56 20.34 13.63
C GLN A 191 -13.67 19.30 13.82
N GLN A 192 -14.09 18.71 12.71
CA GLN A 192 -15.10 17.64 12.67
C GLN A 192 -14.52 16.38 12.03
N GLU A 193 -15.11 15.23 12.34
CA GLU A 193 -14.64 13.94 11.83
C GLU A 193 -14.64 13.83 10.31
N GLY A 194 -15.56 14.55 9.65
CA GLY A 194 -15.63 14.60 8.20
C GLY A 194 -14.54 15.41 7.51
N CYS A 195 -13.72 16.16 8.26
CA CYS A 195 -12.67 16.95 7.64
C CYS A 195 -11.55 16.01 7.15
N ILE A 196 -11.37 15.94 5.83
CA ILE A 196 -10.27 15.22 5.18
C ILE A 196 -9.02 16.10 4.96
N MET A 197 -9.07 17.36 5.39
CA MET A 197 -7.96 18.33 5.32
C MET A 197 -7.44 18.62 3.90
N CYS A 198 -8.34 18.61 2.90
CA CYS A 198 -8.02 18.92 1.50
C CYS A 198 -7.88 20.43 1.18
N ALA A 199 -8.13 21.32 2.15
CA ALA A 199 -8.00 22.78 2.03
C ALA A 199 -8.85 23.51 0.97
N LEU A 200 -9.79 22.84 0.29
CA LEU A 200 -10.71 23.50 -0.66
C LEU A 200 -11.48 24.67 -0.02
N CYS A 201 -11.76 24.60 1.29
CA CYS A 201 -12.41 25.67 2.03
C CYS A 201 -11.54 26.94 2.18
N ILE A 202 -10.20 26.81 2.17
CA ILE A 202 -9.25 27.93 2.22
C ILE A 202 -9.36 28.72 0.92
N ASP A 203 -9.20 28.04 -0.23
CA ASP A 203 -9.25 28.67 -1.55
C ASP A 203 -10.58 29.39 -1.80
N ALA A 204 -11.69 28.74 -1.44
CA ALA A 204 -13.01 29.33 -1.57
C ALA A 204 -13.19 30.57 -0.70
N CYS A 205 -12.73 30.53 0.56
CA CYS A 205 -12.81 31.66 1.48
C CYS A 205 -11.94 32.84 1.02
N ASP A 206 -10.70 32.57 0.61
CA ASP A 206 -9.78 33.60 0.12
C ASP A 206 -10.30 34.26 -1.16
N SER A 207 -10.99 33.51 -2.03
CA SER A 207 -11.64 34.08 -3.21
C SER A 207 -12.73 35.11 -2.84
N VAL A 208 -13.44 34.90 -1.72
CA VAL A 208 -14.45 35.83 -1.20
C VAL A 208 -13.77 37.02 -0.53
N MET A 209 -12.74 36.80 0.29
CA MET A 209 -12.00 37.88 0.95
C MET A 209 -11.37 38.84 -0.06
N LYS A 210 -10.74 38.31 -1.11
CA LYS A 210 -10.15 39.12 -2.21
C LYS A 210 -11.19 39.98 -2.92
N LYS A 211 -12.40 39.46 -3.18
CA LYS A 211 -13.49 40.22 -3.81
C LYS A 211 -14.01 41.35 -2.93
N LEU A 212 -13.86 41.22 -1.62
CA LEU A 212 -14.28 42.21 -0.63
C LEU A 212 -13.15 43.19 -0.28
N GLY A 213 -11.93 42.99 -0.78
CA GLY A 213 -10.76 43.80 -0.39
C GLY A 213 -10.21 43.48 1.01
N ARG A 214 -10.61 42.34 1.61
CA ARG A 214 -10.19 41.93 2.96
C ARG A 214 -8.90 41.09 2.93
N PRO A 215 -8.10 41.07 4.01
CA PRO A 215 -6.95 40.18 4.10
C PRO A 215 -7.35 38.71 3.90
N THR A 216 -6.49 37.90 3.28
CA THR A 216 -6.72 36.45 3.13
C THR A 216 -6.43 35.70 4.41
N GLY A 217 -6.67 34.38 4.45
CA GLY A 217 -6.30 33.52 5.57
C GLY A 217 -7.28 33.56 6.75
N LEU A 218 -8.55 33.87 6.50
CA LEU A 218 -9.63 33.70 7.50
C LEU A 218 -9.80 32.20 7.85
N ILE A 219 -9.58 31.32 6.87
CA ILE A 219 -9.33 29.90 7.09
C ILE A 219 -7.90 29.67 6.61
N ARG A 220 -7.06 29.03 7.41
CA ARG A 220 -5.65 28.77 7.09
C ARG A 220 -5.15 27.50 7.75
N TYR A 221 -4.02 26.97 7.27
CA TYR A 221 -3.28 25.94 7.98
C TYR A 221 -2.62 26.56 9.21
N GLU A 222 -3.18 26.27 10.39
CA GLU A 222 -2.66 26.78 11.66
C GLU A 222 -3.02 25.83 12.78
N SER A 223 -2.22 25.81 13.84
CA SER A 223 -2.52 25.04 15.04
C SER A 223 -3.52 25.77 15.95
N LEU A 224 -4.29 25.01 16.74
CA LEU A 224 -5.24 25.59 17.68
C LEU A 224 -4.53 26.45 18.75
N ASP A 225 -3.35 26.03 19.21
CA ASP A 225 -2.56 26.78 20.18
C ASP A 225 -2.06 28.13 19.61
N ALA A 226 -1.61 28.15 18.35
CA ALA A 226 -1.19 29.38 17.68
C ALA A 226 -2.34 30.36 17.47
N LEU A 227 -3.53 29.86 17.12
CA LEU A 227 -4.74 30.70 17.01
C LEU A 227 -5.16 31.31 18.34
N ASN A 228 -4.92 30.61 19.46
CA ASN A 228 -5.17 31.12 20.81
C ASN A 228 -4.01 31.99 21.35
N GLY A 229 -3.06 32.38 20.51
CA GLY A 229 -1.94 33.24 20.90
C GLY A 229 -0.88 32.56 21.76
N LYS A 230 -0.89 31.22 21.88
CA LYS A 230 0.19 30.50 22.58
C LYS A 230 1.40 30.38 21.68
N GLU A 231 2.59 30.31 22.30
CA GLU A 231 3.85 30.16 21.58
C GLU A 231 3.82 28.89 20.72
N ASN A 232 4.09 29.07 19.44
CA ASN A 232 4.11 27.99 18.46
C ASN A 232 5.26 27.03 18.82
N ARG A 233 4.96 25.90 19.48
CA ARG A 233 5.99 24.93 19.84
C ARG A 233 6.57 24.33 18.55
N PRO A 234 7.87 24.55 18.25
CA PRO A 234 8.48 23.99 17.07
C PRO A 234 8.40 22.47 17.11
N LEU A 235 8.31 21.83 15.93
CA LEU A 235 8.09 20.39 15.79
C LEU A 235 9.06 19.54 16.65
N LEU A 236 10.32 19.98 16.74
CA LEU A 236 11.39 19.35 17.52
C LEU A 236 11.20 19.40 19.05
N LYS A 237 10.34 20.28 19.57
CA LYS A 237 10.06 20.36 21.01
C LYS A 237 8.84 19.52 21.43
N ARG A 238 8.24 18.76 20.50
CA ARG A 238 7.05 17.93 20.76
C ARG A 238 7.48 16.50 21.12
N PRO A 239 7.26 16.03 22.37
CA PRO A 239 7.69 14.69 22.78
C PRO A 239 7.11 13.57 21.91
N ARG A 240 5.85 13.73 21.47
CA ARG A 240 5.15 12.76 20.62
C ARG A 240 5.83 12.54 19.27
N VAL A 241 6.37 13.62 18.67
CA VAL A 241 7.10 13.56 17.40
C VAL A 241 8.37 12.73 17.56
N TRP A 242 9.11 12.92 18.65
CA TRP A 242 10.31 12.12 18.95
C TRP A 242 9.99 10.65 19.15
N VAL A 243 8.96 10.32 19.94
CA VAL A 243 8.56 8.93 20.17
C VAL A 243 8.26 8.23 18.85
N TYR A 244 7.42 8.83 17.99
CA TYR A 244 7.08 8.21 16.71
C TYR A 244 8.26 8.18 15.73
N SER A 245 9.14 9.20 15.74
CA SER A 245 10.32 9.25 14.87
C SER A 245 11.38 8.21 15.27
N ILE A 246 11.58 7.97 16.58
CA ILE A 246 12.48 6.94 17.08
C ILE A 246 11.95 5.56 16.71
N ILE A 247 10.66 5.29 16.94
CA ILE A 247 10.04 4.02 16.56
C ILE A 247 10.15 3.78 15.04
N MET A 248 9.92 4.82 14.24
CA MET A 248 10.08 4.75 12.79
C MET A 248 11.52 4.43 12.40
N THR A 249 12.49 5.15 12.95
CA THR A 249 13.91 4.97 12.65
C THR A 249 14.37 3.56 13.05
N ALA A 250 13.96 3.08 14.22
CA ALA A 250 14.26 1.72 14.66
C ALA A 250 13.66 0.65 13.72
N ALA A 251 12.42 0.85 13.26
CA ALA A 251 11.79 -0.05 12.29
C ALA A 251 12.52 -0.05 10.94
N LEU A 252 12.90 1.14 10.43
CA LEU A 252 13.66 1.27 9.19
C LEU A 252 15.05 0.64 9.28
N LEU A 253 15.75 0.83 10.40
CA LEU A 253 17.03 0.18 10.67
C LEU A 253 16.88 -1.34 10.76
N GLY A 254 15.82 -1.83 11.41
CA GLY A 254 15.51 -3.26 11.47
C GLY A 254 15.23 -3.87 10.09
N ILE A 255 14.47 -3.17 9.25
CA ILE A 255 14.24 -3.59 7.85
C ILE A 255 15.53 -3.55 7.06
N GLY A 256 16.32 -2.48 7.16
CA GLY A 256 17.60 -2.34 6.47
C GLY A 256 18.59 -3.44 6.85
N TYR A 257 18.69 -3.75 8.15
CA TYR A 257 19.49 -4.86 8.66
C TYR A 257 18.98 -6.22 8.18
N GLY A 258 17.66 -6.43 8.19
CA GLY A 258 17.04 -7.65 7.68
C GLY A 258 17.27 -7.85 6.19
N MET A 259 17.29 -6.76 5.40
CA MET A 259 17.62 -6.81 3.98
C MET A 259 19.11 -7.09 3.73
N SER A 260 20.02 -6.52 4.55
CA SER A 260 21.46 -6.72 4.38
C SER A 260 21.96 -8.09 4.85
N THR A 261 21.18 -8.79 5.68
CA THR A 261 21.47 -10.14 6.18
C THR A 261 20.74 -11.24 5.42
N LEU A 262 19.97 -10.87 4.39
CA LEU A 262 19.14 -11.80 3.64
C LEU A 262 20.00 -12.60 2.66
N ASP A 263 20.10 -13.91 2.87
CA ASP A 263 20.85 -14.79 1.98
C ASP A 263 20.27 -14.75 0.55
N ALA A 264 21.16 -14.50 -0.43
CA ALA A 264 20.83 -14.43 -1.85
C ALA A 264 20.26 -15.75 -2.41
N LEU A 265 20.69 -16.87 -1.84
CA LEU A 265 20.32 -18.21 -2.26
C LEU A 265 19.89 -19.01 -1.02
N GLU A 266 18.69 -19.57 -1.07
CA GLU A 266 18.14 -20.33 0.06
C GLU A 266 17.83 -21.76 -0.39
N ILE A 267 18.29 -22.75 0.38
CA ILE A 267 17.99 -24.16 0.17
C ILE A 267 17.13 -24.70 1.31
N LYS A 268 15.99 -25.28 0.93
CA LYS A 268 15.14 -26.07 1.83
C LYS A 268 15.20 -27.54 1.45
N VAL A 269 15.68 -28.36 2.37
CA VAL A 269 15.80 -29.81 2.20
C VAL A 269 14.56 -30.49 2.80
N ILE A 270 13.89 -31.33 2.02
CA ILE A 270 12.74 -32.13 2.48
C ILE A 270 13.08 -33.61 2.31
N HIS A 271 13.28 -34.33 3.42
CA HIS A 271 13.48 -35.78 3.41
C HIS A 271 12.15 -36.51 3.16
N SER A 272 12.18 -37.53 2.29
CA SER A 272 11.02 -38.35 1.98
C SER A 272 10.72 -39.33 3.11
N ARG A 273 9.48 -39.31 3.62
CA ARG A 273 9.07 -40.17 4.74
C ARG A 273 8.57 -41.56 4.32
N GLN A 274 8.27 -41.76 3.03
CA GLN A 274 7.72 -43.02 2.51
C GLN A 274 8.33 -43.34 1.14
N PRO A 275 9.11 -44.43 1.00
CA PRO A 275 9.80 -45.15 2.08
C PRO A 275 10.92 -44.29 2.71
N LEU A 276 11.26 -44.55 3.98
CA LEU A 276 12.34 -43.83 4.70
C LEU A 276 13.71 -44.11 4.08
N PHE A 277 13.96 -45.36 3.70
CA PHE A 277 15.16 -45.79 3.01
C PHE A 277 14.85 -46.94 2.06
N VAL A 278 15.67 -47.10 1.02
CA VAL A 278 15.58 -48.21 0.07
C VAL A 278 16.92 -48.93 0.04
N LEU A 279 16.89 -50.26 0.16
CA LEU A 279 18.08 -51.10 -0.02
C LEU A 279 18.29 -51.34 -1.52
N GLN A 280 19.47 -50.99 -2.02
CA GLN A 280 19.85 -51.17 -3.40
C GLN A 280 20.48 -52.55 -3.63
N SER A 281 20.54 -52.99 -4.89
CA SER A 281 21.07 -54.30 -5.29
C SER A 281 22.56 -54.48 -4.95
N ASP A 282 23.30 -53.38 -4.83
CA ASP A 282 24.70 -53.32 -4.41
C ASP A 282 24.89 -53.39 -2.87
N GLY A 283 23.78 -53.50 -2.12
CA GLY A 283 23.78 -53.48 -0.66
C GLY A 283 23.93 -52.08 -0.04
N SER A 284 23.95 -51.02 -0.84
CA SER A 284 23.90 -49.63 -0.36
C SER A 284 22.48 -49.23 0.05
N ILE A 285 22.40 -48.22 0.91
CA ILE A 285 21.12 -47.68 1.38
C ILE A 285 20.92 -46.31 0.76
N GLN A 286 19.73 -46.07 0.23
CA GLN A 286 19.36 -44.85 -0.48
C GLN A 286 18.24 -44.12 0.25
N ASN A 287 18.45 -42.83 0.48
CA ASN A 287 17.43 -41.90 0.97
C ASN A 287 17.04 -40.92 -0.15
N LYS A 288 15.76 -40.56 -0.21
CA LYS A 288 15.21 -39.61 -1.20
C LYS A 288 15.00 -38.25 -0.54
N TYR A 289 15.48 -37.19 -1.19
CA TYR A 289 15.30 -35.81 -0.75
C TYR A 289 14.71 -34.97 -1.87
N THR A 290 13.86 -34.01 -1.51
CA THR A 290 13.42 -32.94 -2.41
C THR A 290 14.04 -31.64 -1.93
N LEU A 291 14.98 -31.14 -2.70
CA LEU A 291 15.62 -29.86 -2.48
C LEU A 291 14.78 -28.78 -3.16
N LYS A 292 14.44 -27.73 -2.43
CA LYS A 292 13.78 -26.54 -2.96
C LYS A 292 14.79 -25.41 -2.90
N ILE A 293 15.29 -25.00 -4.06
CA ILE A 293 16.27 -23.92 -4.19
C ILE A 293 15.51 -22.66 -4.57
N LEU A 294 15.56 -21.63 -3.73
CA LEU A 294 14.98 -20.32 -3.98
C LEU A 294 16.11 -19.36 -4.36
N ASN A 295 16.04 -18.84 -5.59
CA ASN A 295 16.94 -17.80 -6.06
C ASN A 295 16.29 -16.42 -5.89
N LYS A 296 16.89 -15.58 -5.03
CA LYS A 296 16.41 -14.22 -4.76
C LYS A 296 17.17 -13.15 -5.56
N MET A 297 18.20 -13.54 -6.33
CA MET A 297 18.97 -12.66 -7.21
C MET A 297 18.25 -12.43 -8.53
N THR A 298 18.53 -11.31 -9.19
CA THR A 298 17.88 -10.84 -10.43
C THR A 298 18.15 -11.66 -11.69
N GLY A 299 19.11 -12.58 -11.65
CA GLY A 299 19.48 -13.45 -12.78
C GLY A 299 19.38 -14.93 -12.43
N ASP A 300 19.30 -15.77 -13.46
CA ASP A 300 19.32 -17.23 -13.31
C ASP A 300 20.72 -17.70 -12.88
N ILE A 301 20.78 -18.57 -11.87
CA ILE A 301 22.04 -19.02 -11.28
C ILE A 301 22.24 -20.53 -11.52
N PRO A 302 23.34 -20.96 -12.15
CA PRO A 302 23.71 -22.37 -12.17
C PRO A 302 24.11 -22.80 -10.76
N ALA A 303 23.29 -23.65 -10.13
CA ALA A 303 23.53 -24.14 -8.79
C ALA A 303 24.15 -25.55 -8.82
N LYS A 304 25.28 -25.72 -8.13
CA LYS A 304 25.93 -27.01 -7.88
C LYS A 304 25.57 -27.46 -6.47
N ILE A 305 25.14 -28.72 -6.34
CA ILE A 305 24.70 -29.30 -5.07
C ILE A 305 25.75 -30.30 -4.62
N SER A 306 26.22 -30.18 -3.38
CA SER A 306 27.13 -31.13 -2.75
C SER A 306 26.62 -31.52 -1.36
N ILE A 307 27.19 -32.57 -0.79
CA ILE A 307 26.83 -33.10 0.51
C ILE A 307 28.08 -33.32 1.35
N SER A 308 27.98 -33.07 2.66
CA SER A 308 28.99 -33.40 3.65
C SER A 308 28.37 -34.10 4.87
N GLY A 309 29.19 -34.80 5.65
CA GLY A 309 28.79 -35.43 6.92
C GLY A 309 28.96 -36.95 6.95
N ILE A 310 29.03 -37.61 5.79
CA ILE A 310 29.31 -39.05 5.68
C ILE A 310 30.38 -39.27 4.60
N ASP A 311 31.57 -39.73 5.01
CA ASP A 311 32.66 -40.03 4.10
C ASP A 311 32.30 -41.24 3.22
N GLY A 312 32.28 -41.04 1.90
CA GLY A 312 31.88 -42.06 0.93
C GLY A 312 30.39 -42.05 0.57
N ALA A 313 29.62 -41.03 1.00
CA ALA A 313 28.27 -40.81 0.48
C ALA A 313 28.32 -40.35 -0.98
N ILE A 314 27.51 -40.99 -1.82
CA ILE A 314 27.38 -40.65 -3.24
C ILE A 314 26.06 -39.93 -3.44
N LEU A 315 26.14 -38.69 -3.92
CA LEU A 315 24.98 -37.90 -4.32
C LEU A 315 24.62 -38.25 -5.77
N VAL A 316 23.39 -38.68 -6.00
CA VAL A 316 22.91 -39.21 -7.27
C VAL A 316 21.86 -38.27 -7.81
N ASP A 317 21.90 -38.00 -9.12
CA ASP A 317 21.11 -36.98 -9.83
C ASP A 317 21.44 -35.51 -9.49
N ALA A 318 22.60 -35.27 -8.85
CA ALA A 318 23.08 -33.94 -8.48
C ALA A 318 24.11 -33.33 -9.45
N ASP A 319 24.74 -34.14 -10.31
CA ASP A 319 25.76 -33.67 -11.29
C ASP A 319 25.17 -32.83 -12.43
N LEU A 320 23.85 -32.74 -12.52
CA LEU A 320 23.16 -31.81 -13.42
C LEU A 320 23.05 -30.46 -12.75
N VAL A 321 23.92 -29.52 -13.16
CA VAL A 321 23.82 -28.08 -12.84
C VAL A 321 22.36 -27.67 -12.96
N THR A 322 21.72 -27.41 -11.83
CA THR A 322 20.31 -27.01 -11.83
C THR A 322 20.30 -25.49 -11.89
N THR A 323 19.81 -24.95 -12.99
CA THR A 323 19.61 -23.50 -13.12
C THR A 323 18.48 -23.08 -12.20
N ALA A 324 18.82 -22.44 -11.09
CA ALA A 324 17.87 -21.84 -10.18
C ALA A 324 17.33 -20.56 -10.82
N ARG A 325 16.07 -20.60 -11.27
CA ARG A 325 15.44 -19.48 -11.98
C ARG A 325 15.20 -18.29 -11.05
N HIS A 326 15.45 -17.08 -11.54
CA HIS A 326 15.19 -15.84 -10.81
C HIS A 326 13.77 -15.82 -10.23
N GLY A 327 13.66 -15.49 -8.93
CA GLY A 327 12.39 -15.26 -8.25
C GLY A 327 11.51 -16.50 -8.10
N LYS A 328 12.00 -17.69 -8.47
CA LYS A 328 11.25 -18.94 -8.44
C LYS A 328 11.92 -19.97 -7.54
N VAL A 329 11.08 -20.81 -6.94
CA VAL A 329 11.54 -22.01 -6.24
C VAL A 329 11.71 -23.11 -7.26
N THR A 330 12.93 -23.61 -7.43
CA THR A 330 13.24 -24.73 -8.32
C THR A 330 13.32 -26.02 -7.47
N PRO A 331 12.31 -26.92 -7.54
CA PRO A 331 12.36 -28.19 -6.85
C PRO A 331 13.26 -29.18 -7.61
N ARG A 332 14.14 -29.86 -6.90
CA ARG A 332 14.99 -30.93 -7.44
C ARG A 332 14.96 -32.12 -6.50
N THR A 333 14.63 -33.29 -7.03
CA THR A 333 14.78 -34.53 -6.27
C THR A 333 16.21 -35.02 -6.41
N VAL A 334 16.85 -35.29 -5.28
CA VAL A 334 18.18 -35.90 -5.22
C VAL A 334 18.12 -37.15 -4.37
N PHE A 335 19.05 -38.07 -4.63
CA PHE A 335 19.18 -39.27 -3.85
C PHE A 335 20.56 -39.35 -3.23
N VAL A 336 20.62 -39.67 -1.94
CA VAL A 336 21.88 -39.91 -1.24
C VAL A 336 22.02 -41.41 -1.08
N ARG A 337 23.10 -41.99 -1.61
CA ARG A 337 23.46 -43.40 -1.44
C ARG A 337 24.64 -43.52 -0.50
N VAL A 338 24.53 -44.39 0.50
CA VAL A 338 25.59 -44.67 1.47
C VAL A 338 25.79 -46.19 1.56
N PRO A 339 27.02 -46.69 1.39
CA PRO A 339 27.34 -48.10 1.65
C PRO A 339 26.99 -48.51 3.09
N LYS A 340 26.30 -49.64 3.26
CA LYS A 340 25.81 -50.11 4.56
C LYS A 340 26.91 -50.22 5.64
N LYS A 341 28.14 -50.57 5.24
CA LYS A 341 29.31 -50.70 6.13
C LYS A 341 29.69 -49.39 6.85
N LEU A 342 29.30 -48.24 6.30
CA LEU A 342 29.65 -46.92 6.83
C LEU A 342 28.58 -46.39 7.80
N LEU A 343 27.40 -47.01 7.84
CA LEU A 343 26.30 -46.61 8.72
C LEU A 343 26.44 -47.28 10.08
N LYS A 344 26.88 -46.51 11.08
CA LYS A 344 27.04 -46.95 12.47
C LYS A 344 25.80 -46.69 13.34
N GLN A 345 24.88 -45.85 12.89
CA GLN A 345 23.70 -45.40 13.63
C GLN A 345 22.47 -45.37 12.71
N GLU A 346 21.28 -45.52 13.28
CA GLU A 346 20.00 -45.46 12.56
C GLU A 346 19.77 -44.08 11.92
N THR A 347 20.23 -43.00 12.57
CA THR A 347 20.13 -41.64 12.04
C THR A 347 21.50 -40.99 12.04
N THR A 348 21.96 -40.51 10.89
CA THR A 348 23.24 -39.80 10.75
C THR A 348 22.98 -38.39 10.20
N PRO A 349 23.50 -37.31 10.81
CA PRO A 349 23.32 -35.97 10.29
C PRO A 349 24.10 -35.79 8.97
N ILE A 350 23.50 -35.08 8.02
CA ILE A 350 24.09 -34.72 6.73
C ILE A 350 23.83 -33.25 6.44
N ILE A 351 24.76 -32.59 5.75
CA ILE A 351 24.63 -31.18 5.37
C ILE A 351 24.61 -31.10 3.85
N PHE A 352 23.58 -30.49 3.29
CA PHE A 352 23.53 -30.15 1.88
C PHE A 352 24.11 -28.76 1.69
N HIS A 353 25.04 -28.63 0.75
CA HIS A 353 25.62 -27.37 0.31
C HIS A 353 25.15 -27.07 -1.09
N VAL A 354 24.81 -25.81 -1.34
CA VAL A 354 24.54 -25.29 -2.67
C VAL A 354 25.49 -24.15 -2.93
N GLU A 355 26.24 -24.27 -4.00
CA GLU A 355 27.12 -23.22 -4.50
C GLU A 355 26.55 -22.72 -5.83
N GLY A 356 26.30 -21.42 -5.91
CA GLY A 356 25.89 -20.75 -7.14
C GLY A 356 26.91 -19.65 -7.47
N GLN A 357 27.15 -19.43 -8.76
CA GLN A 357 27.99 -18.33 -9.22
C GLN A 357 27.15 -17.37 -10.07
N LEU A 358 27.16 -16.09 -9.70
CA LEU A 358 26.55 -15.03 -10.48
C LEU A 358 27.62 -13.95 -10.73
N GLY A 359 28.23 -13.96 -11.91
CA GLY A 359 29.41 -13.12 -12.19
C GLY A 359 30.62 -13.56 -11.36
N GLU A 360 31.20 -12.64 -10.58
CA GLU A 360 32.34 -12.89 -9.68
C GLU A 360 31.92 -13.28 -8.25
N GLU A 361 30.65 -13.16 -7.89
CA GLU A 361 30.16 -13.49 -6.55
C GLU A 361 29.84 -14.99 -6.42
N LEU A 362 30.51 -15.63 -5.45
CA LEU A 362 30.22 -17.00 -5.01
C LEU A 362 29.16 -16.97 -3.92
N LEU A 363 27.98 -17.49 -4.24
CA LEU A 363 26.86 -17.59 -3.32
C LEU A 363 26.83 -19.00 -2.74
N LYS A 364 26.80 -19.09 -1.40
CA LYS A 364 26.77 -20.36 -0.69
C LYS A 364 25.55 -20.43 0.21
N ALA A 365 24.87 -21.56 0.19
CA ALA A 365 23.78 -21.87 1.09
C ALA A 365 23.96 -23.28 1.64
N GLN A 366 23.75 -23.46 2.94
CA GLN A 366 23.87 -24.76 3.59
C GLN A 366 22.63 -25.09 4.41
N ARG A 367 22.26 -26.37 4.44
CA ARG A 367 21.15 -26.83 5.27
C ARG A 367 21.39 -28.23 5.79
N GLU A 368 21.21 -28.38 7.09
CA GLU A 368 21.27 -29.66 7.78
C GLU A 368 20.01 -30.49 7.51
N SER A 369 20.22 -31.79 7.41
CA SER A 369 19.20 -32.82 7.27
C SER A 369 19.71 -34.11 7.93
N ILE A 370 18.88 -35.14 7.93
CA ILE A 370 19.23 -36.46 8.46
C ILE A 370 19.20 -37.52 7.35
N PHE A 371 20.07 -38.51 7.50
CA PHE A 371 20.09 -39.75 6.72
C PHE A 371 19.62 -40.90 7.62
N ILE A 372 18.64 -41.67 7.16
CA ILE A 372 18.05 -42.77 7.93
C ILE A 372 18.52 -44.10 7.34
N GLY A 373 19.12 -44.93 8.18
CA GLY A 373 19.52 -46.31 7.89
C GLY A 373 18.63 -47.34 8.58
N PRO A 374 18.79 -48.63 8.28
CA PRO A 374 18.09 -49.69 8.98
C PRO A 374 18.55 -49.75 10.45
N ARG A 375 17.59 -50.08 11.33
CA ARG A 375 17.84 -50.32 12.74
C ARG A 375 18.67 -51.60 12.89
N TYR A 376 19.80 -51.50 13.58
CA TYR A 376 20.69 -52.63 13.87
C TYR A 376 20.28 -53.34 15.17
#